data_AF-A0A838BR61-F1
#
_entry.id   AF-A0A838BR61-F1
#
_cell.length_a   1.000
_cell.length_b   1.000
_cell.length_c   1.000
_cell.angle_alpha   90.00
_cell.angle_beta   90.00
_cell.angle_gamma   90.00
#
_symmetry.space_group_name_H-M   'P 1'
#
loop_
_entity.id
_entity.type
_entity.pdbx_description
1 polymer ?
#
loop_
_entity_poly.entity_id
_entity_poly.type
_entity_poly.pdbx_seq_one_letter_code
_entity_poly.pdbx_strand_id
1 'polypeptide(L)'
;MLMCASEGRHWRYEVCEHDDGYLVQMRDLTTGELDEEFSTIFRTLPVAFAYAEMSAAYERYAASELDHAEDEQIEIEVETTERHFIDLSDRLHDSGINGVVVQAWERESQRSRNALLH
;
A
#
# COMPACT_ATOMS: atom_id res chain seq x y z
N MET A 1 -10.20 2.56 -9.44
CA MET A 1 -10.96 3.57 -8.66
C MET A 1 -10.36 3.67 -7.26
N LEU A 2 -10.21 4.87 -6.66
CA LEU A 2 -9.71 5.00 -5.27
C LEU A 2 -10.80 4.60 -4.26
N MET A 3 -10.47 3.67 -3.35
CA MET A 3 -11.38 3.09 -2.36
C MET A 3 -11.18 3.71 -0.97
N CYS A 4 -9.93 3.82 -0.53
CA CYS A 4 -9.55 4.49 0.71
C CYS A 4 -8.09 4.96 0.64
N ALA A 5 -7.67 5.72 1.65
CA ALA A 5 -6.26 6.03 1.84
C ALA A 5 -5.94 6.11 3.33
N SER A 6 -4.76 5.63 3.70
CA SER A 6 -4.19 5.72 5.04
C SER A 6 -2.94 6.61 4.99
N GLU A 7 -2.91 7.65 5.81
CA GLU A 7 -1.82 8.63 5.79
C GLU A 7 -0.78 8.32 6.86
N GLY A 8 0.45 8.12 6.43
CA GLY A 8 1.63 8.32 7.27
C GLY A 8 1.97 9.80 7.39
N ARG A 9 3.16 10.09 7.89
CA ARG A 9 3.78 11.40 7.99
C ARG A 9 4.23 11.96 6.64
N HIS A 10 4.89 11.17 5.81
CA HIS A 10 5.38 11.60 4.49
C HIS A 10 4.66 10.93 3.33
N TRP A 11 4.04 9.77 3.57
CA TRP A 11 3.46 8.93 2.54
C TRP A 11 1.99 8.68 2.79
N ARG A 12 1.20 8.63 1.71
CA ARG A 12 -0.18 8.16 1.70
C ARG A 12 -0.25 6.81 1.02
N TYR A 13 -0.79 5.82 1.70
CA TYR A 13 -1.05 4.48 1.17
C TYR A 13 -2.46 4.44 0.62
N GLU A 14 -2.56 4.45 -0.71
CA GLU A 14 -3.83 4.48 -1.45
C GLU A 14 -4.27 3.07 -1.82
N VAL A 15 -5.53 2.74 -1.55
CA VAL A 15 -6.13 1.47 -1.99
C VAL A 15 -7.01 1.73 -3.20
N CYS A 16 -6.63 1.16 -4.33
CA CYS A 16 -7.28 1.31 -5.62
C CYS A 16 -7.85 -0.03 -6.10
N GLU A 17 -9.03 0.01 -6.71
CA GLU A 17 -9.55 -1.11 -7.50
C GLU A 17 -8.64 -1.36 -8.72
N HIS A 18 -8.32 -2.63 -8.95
CA HIS A 18 -7.48 -3.17 -10.01
C HIS A 18 -8.14 -4.42 -10.61
N ASP A 19 -7.86 -4.77 -11.87
CA ASP A 19 -8.50 -5.92 -12.54
C ASP A 19 -8.26 -7.24 -11.79
N ASP A 20 -7.08 -7.38 -11.18
CA ASP A 20 -6.68 -8.53 -10.36
C ASP A 20 -7.02 -8.41 -8.86
N GLY A 21 -7.74 -7.38 -8.44
CA GLY A 21 -8.16 -7.19 -7.05
C GLY A 21 -8.03 -5.74 -6.55
N TYR A 22 -7.25 -5.56 -5.48
CA TYR A 22 -7.08 -4.28 -4.81
C TYR A 22 -5.60 -3.94 -4.68
N LEU A 23 -5.19 -2.91 -5.41
CA LEU A 23 -3.85 -2.38 -5.46
C LEU A 23 -3.64 -1.40 -4.30
N VAL A 24 -2.64 -1.65 -3.47
CA VAL A 24 -2.09 -0.67 -2.54
C VAL A 24 -0.86 -0.04 -3.18
N GLN A 25 -0.87 1.28 -3.32
CA GLN A 25 0.23 2.08 -3.87
C GLN A 25 0.58 3.22 -2.91
N MET A 26 1.82 3.70 -2.97
CA MET A 26 2.31 4.73 -2.08
C MET A 26 2.43 6.05 -2.84
N ARG A 27 1.90 7.14 -2.26
CA ARG A 27 1.97 8.50 -2.81
C ARG A 27 2.71 9.41 -1.84
N ASP A 28 3.67 10.17 -2.35
CA ASP A 28 4.37 11.19 -1.58
C ASP A 28 3.39 12.33 -1.24
N LEU A 29 3.27 12.69 0.04
CA LEU A 29 2.37 13.77 0.48
C LEU A 29 2.89 15.17 0.11
N THR A 30 4.20 15.31 -0.12
CA THR A 30 4.86 16.56 -0.49
C THR A 30 4.82 16.80 -2.00
N THR A 31 5.21 15.81 -2.80
CA THR A 31 5.27 15.94 -4.27
C THR A 31 3.98 15.53 -4.96
N GLY A 32 3.17 14.68 -4.31
CA GLY A 32 1.99 14.07 -4.91
C GLY A 32 2.31 12.94 -5.88
N GLU A 33 3.58 12.56 -6.05
CA GLU A 33 4.01 11.52 -6.98
C GLU A 33 3.79 10.12 -6.40
N LEU A 34 3.52 9.15 -7.27
CA LEU A 34 3.44 7.74 -6.88
C LEU A 34 4.84 7.15 -6.85
N ASP A 35 5.11 6.31 -5.85
CA ASP A 35 6.32 5.51 -5.80
C ASP A 35 6.20 4.32 -6.79
N GLU A 36 7.10 4.25 -7.76
CA GLU A 36 7.11 3.19 -8.78
C GLU A 36 7.64 1.85 -8.26
N GLU A 37 8.34 1.84 -7.13
CA GLU A 37 8.93 0.67 -6.49
C GLU A 37 8.03 0.10 -5.38
N PHE A 38 6.99 0.83 -4.97
CA PHE A 38 6.01 0.38 -4.01
C PHE A 38 4.64 0.10 -4.64
N SER A 39 4.33 -1.18 -4.79
CA SER A 39 2.94 -1.62 -4.93
C SER A 39 2.74 -3.07 -4.51
N THR A 40 1.57 -3.33 -3.93
CA THR A 40 1.14 -4.65 -3.50
C THR A 40 -0.33 -4.86 -3.89
N ILE A 41 -0.65 -5.97 -4.54
CA ILE A 41 -2.02 -6.31 -4.93
C ILE A 41 -2.56 -7.39 -4.00
N PHE A 42 -3.74 -7.17 -3.43
CA PHE A 42 -4.48 -8.12 -2.62
C PHE A 42 -5.74 -8.57 -3.34
N ARG A 43 -6.18 -9.79 -3.08
CA ARG A 43 -7.44 -10.31 -3.66
C ARG A 43 -8.67 -9.78 -2.94
N THR A 44 -8.52 -9.37 -1.68
CA THR A 44 -9.61 -8.98 -0.79
C THR A 44 -9.44 -7.56 -0.28
N LEU A 45 -10.53 -6.78 -0.37
CA LEU A 45 -10.54 -5.37 0.06
C LEU A 45 -10.18 -5.19 1.54
N PRO A 46 -10.69 -6.01 2.48
CA PRO A 46 -10.36 -5.83 3.90
C PRO A 46 -8.86 -6.01 4.19
N VAL A 47 -8.18 -6.92 3.50
CA VAL A 47 -6.73 -7.11 3.68
C VAL A 47 -5.95 -5.94 3.09
N ALA A 48 -6.36 -5.44 1.92
CA ALA A 48 -5.75 -4.24 1.34
C ALA A 48 -5.86 -3.02 2.28
N PHE A 49 -7.01 -2.86 2.95
CA PHE A 49 -7.20 -1.81 3.95
C PHE A 49 -6.30 -1.99 5.17
N ALA A 50 -6.29 -3.19 5.76
CA ALA A 50 -5.43 -3.48 6.91
C ALA A 50 -3.94 -3.29 6.58
N TYR A 51 -3.51 -3.66 5.38
CA TYR A 51 -2.14 -3.44 4.92
C TYR A 51 -1.79 -1.95 4.76
N ALA A 52 -2.71 -1.16 4.21
CA ALA A 52 -2.51 0.29 4.07
C ALA A 52 -2.45 0.99 5.44
N GLU A 53 -3.32 0.62 6.38
CA GLU A 53 -3.30 1.10 7.77
C GLU A 53 -2.00 0.74 8.48
N MET A 54 -1.60 -0.53 8.42
CA MET A 54 -0.35 -1.02 9.01
C MET A 54 0.86 -0.28 8.43
N SER A 55 0.92 -0.11 7.11
CA SER A 55 2.04 0.58 6.46
C SER A 55 2.13 2.05 6.87
N ALA A 56 0.98 2.73 7.00
CA ALA A 56 0.92 4.10 7.49
C ALA A 56 1.37 4.22 8.96
N ALA A 57 0.95 3.29 9.83
CA ALA A 57 1.39 3.26 11.22
C ALA A 57 2.90 3.02 11.33
N TYR A 58 3.43 2.07 10.56
CA TYR A 58 4.87 1.79 10.51
C TYR A 58 5.69 3.00 10.09
N GLU A 59 5.23 3.75 9.09
CA GLU A 59 5.92 4.96 8.63
C GLU A 59 5.90 6.06 9.70
N ARG A 60 4.78 6.24 10.42
CA ARG A 60 4.71 7.19 11.54
C ARG A 60 5.69 6.83 12.66
N TYR A 61 5.77 5.55 13.00
CA TYR A 61 6.72 5.03 13.99
C TYR A 61 8.18 5.22 13.54
N ALA A 62 8.49 4.86 12.30
CA ALA A 62 9.83 5.08 11.76
C ALA A 62 10.23 6.56 11.79
N ALA A 63 9.27 7.46 11.57
CA ALA A 63 9.52 8.89 11.66
C ALA A 63 9.63 9.43 13.10
N SER A 64 8.92 8.86 14.09
CA SER A 64 9.06 9.26 15.50
C SER A 64 10.41 8.85 16.07
N GLU A 65 10.91 7.67 15.69
CA GLU A 65 12.24 7.17 16.07
C GLU A 65 13.36 8.10 15.58
N LEU A 66 13.24 8.64 14.36
CA LEU A 66 14.21 9.60 13.81
C LEU A 66 14.24 10.91 14.60
N ASP A 67 13.09 11.37 15.09
CA ASP A 67 12.96 12.58 15.90
C ASP A 67 13.36 12.37 17.37
N HIS A 68 13.71 11.13 17.77
CA HIS A 68 13.95 10.74 19.16
C HIS A 68 12.79 11.11 20.10
N ALA A 69 11.57 11.08 19.56
CA ALA A 69 10.35 11.32 20.31
C ALA A 69 9.78 9.97 20.74
N GLU A 70 9.97 9.62 22.01
CA GLU A 70 9.31 8.46 22.60
C GLU A 70 7.80 8.73 22.67
N ASP A 71 7.04 8.02 21.84
CA ASP A 71 5.58 8.07 21.80
C ASP A 71 5.01 6.65 21.91
N GLU A 72 4.74 6.23 23.15
CA GLU A 72 4.14 4.93 23.48
C GLU A 72 2.85 4.68 22.69
N GLN A 73 2.10 5.73 22.32
CA GLN A 73 0.86 5.58 21.58
C GLN A 73 1.09 5.14 20.14
N ILE A 74 2.17 5.60 19.51
CA ILE A 74 2.56 5.21 18.15
C ILE A 74 3.09 3.78 18.13
N GLU A 75 3.85 3.37 19.15
CA GLU A 75 4.34 1.99 19.30
C GLU A 75 3.16 1.00 19.42
N ILE A 76 2.20 1.29 20.31
CA ILE A 76 0.98 0.48 20.48
C ILE A 76 0.16 0.42 19.18
N GLU A 77 0.10 1.51 18.42
CA GLU A 77 -0.62 1.56 17.15
C GLU A 77 0.01 0.63 16.11
N VAL A 78 1.34 0.64 15.97
CA VAL A 78 2.06 -0.26 15.06
C VAL A 78 1.81 -1.72 15.42
N GLU A 79 2.00 -2.10 16.69
CA GLU A 79 1.76 -3.50 17.10
C GLU A 79 0.31 -3.93 16.87
N THR A 80 -0.64 -3.03 17.08
CA THR A 80 -2.07 -3.31 16.90
C THR A 80 -2.41 -3.51 15.42
N THR A 81 -1.94 -2.61 14.56
CA THR A 81 -2.22 -2.63 13.11
C THR A 81 -1.50 -3.78 12.42
N GLU A 82 -0.26 -4.11 12.81
CA GLU A 82 0.47 -5.28 12.32
C GLU A 82 -0.25 -6.58 12.66
N ARG A 83 -0.61 -6.77 13.92
CA ARG A 83 -1.33 -7.98 14.35
C ARG A 83 -2.68 -8.10 13.64
N HIS A 84 -3.39 -6.99 13.46
CA HIS A 84 -4.64 -6.99 12.71
C HIS A 84 -4.44 -7.43 11.25
N PHE A 85 -3.40 -6.93 10.58
CA PHE A 85 -3.07 -7.35 9.22
C PHE A 85 -2.70 -8.85 9.14
N ILE A 86 -1.84 -9.33 10.04
CA ILE A 86 -1.43 -10.75 10.07
C ILE A 86 -2.66 -11.65 10.28
N ASP A 87 -3.47 -11.37 11.31
CA ASP A 87 -4.65 -12.18 11.62
C ASP A 87 -5.66 -12.19 10.45
N LEU A 88 -5.83 -11.05 9.77
CA LEU A 88 -6.79 -10.91 8.69
C LEU A 88 -6.30 -11.58 7.39
N SER A 89 -5.03 -11.39 7.04
CA SER A 89 -4.41 -11.99 5.86
C SER A 89 -4.35 -13.52 5.97
N ASP A 90 -4.04 -14.05 7.15
CA ASP A 90 -4.05 -15.50 7.43
C ASP A 90 -5.46 -16.07 7.31
N ARG A 91 -6.46 -15.42 7.91
CA ARG A 91 -7.86 -15.88 7.89
C ARG A 91 -8.46 -15.87 6.49
N LEU A 92 -8.06 -14.93 5.64
CA LEU A 92 -8.57 -14.78 4.27
C LEU A 92 -7.65 -15.40 3.21
N HIS A 93 -6.51 -15.96 3.61
CA HIS A 93 -5.49 -16.55 2.74
C HIS A 93 -5.05 -15.60 1.62
N ASP A 94 -4.81 -14.35 1.98
CA ASP A 94 -4.47 -13.27 1.07
C ASP A 94 -3.21 -12.55 1.55
N SER A 95 -2.05 -13.05 1.16
CA SER A 95 -0.74 -12.50 1.55
C SER A 95 -0.30 -11.31 0.69
N GLY A 96 -1.09 -10.95 -0.32
CA GLY A 96 -0.70 -10.01 -1.37
C GLY A 96 0.36 -10.58 -2.33
N ILE A 97 0.49 -9.91 -3.47
CA ILE A 97 1.55 -10.13 -4.46
C ILE A 97 2.22 -8.80 -4.81
N ASN A 98 3.47 -8.85 -5.27
CA ASN A 98 4.18 -7.66 -5.72
C ASN A 98 3.47 -7.03 -6.94
N GLY A 99 2.95 -5.82 -6.75
CA GLY A 99 2.20 -5.07 -7.76
C GLY A 99 3.10 -4.42 -8.83
N VAL A 100 4.39 -4.22 -8.54
CA VAL A 100 5.31 -3.51 -9.45
C VAL A 100 5.44 -4.30 -10.76
N VAL A 101 5.56 -5.63 -10.64
CA VAL A 101 5.64 -6.53 -11.80
C VAL A 101 4.36 -6.49 -12.62
N VAL A 102 3.19 -6.43 -11.96
CA VAL A 102 1.88 -6.39 -12.64
C VAL A 102 1.71 -5.08 -13.39
N GLN A 103 1.97 -3.94 -12.74
CA GLN A 103 1.89 -2.63 -13.36
C GLN A 103 2.92 -2.46 -14.50
N ALA A 104 4.11 -3.04 -14.38
CA ALA A 104 5.10 -3.03 -15.46
C ALA A 104 4.60 -3.83 -16.68
N TRP A 105 3.97 -4.99 -16.44
CA TRP A 105 3.40 -5.81 -17.51
C TRP A 105 2.20 -5.14 -18.21
N GLU A 106 1.35 -4.43 -17.46
CA GLU A 106 0.25 -3.66 -18.03
C GLU A 106 0.73 -2.50 -18.91
N ARG A 107 1.73 -1.73 -18.43
CA ARG A 107 2.36 -0.65 -19.19
C ARG A 107 2.91 -1.15 -20.53
N GLU A 108 3.58 -2.30 -20.54
CA GLU A 108 4.11 -2.91 -21.76
C GLU A 108 3.00 -3.41 -22.70
N SER A 109 1.96 -4.03 -22.15
CA SER A 109 0.80 -4.52 -22.90
C SER A 109 -0.01 -3.39 -23.54
N GLN A 110 -0.05 -2.21 -22.90
CA GLN A 110 -0.68 -1.01 -23.46
C GLN A 110 0.19 -0.37 -24.55
N ARG A 111 1.51 -0.28 -24.34
CA ARG A 111 2.46 0.19 -25.38
C ARG A 111 2.37 -0.65 -26.65
N SER A 112 2.37 -1.98 -26.51
CA SER A 112 2.24 -2.91 -27.62
C SER A 112 0.92 -2.75 -28.38
N ARG A 113 -0.21 -2.54 -27.67
CA ARG A 113 -1.52 -2.27 -28.29
C ARG A 113 -1.54 -0.96 -29.05
N ASN A 114 -0.98 0.11 -28.48
CA ASN A 114 -0.92 1.41 -29.14
C ASN A 114 -0.01 1.41 -30.37
N ALA A 115 1.08 0.63 -30.35
CA ALA A 115 1.98 0.48 -31.49
C ALA A 115 1.35 -0.29 -32.67
N LEU A 116 0.39 -1.18 -32.42
CA LEU A 116 -0.34 -1.94 -33.45
C LEU A 116 -1.51 -1.17 -34.09
N LEU A 117 -1.89 -0.02 -33.50
CA LEU A 117 -2.97 0.84 -33.98
C LEU A 117 -2.47 2.04 -34.82
N HIS A 118 -1.16 2.13 -35.04
CA HIS A 118 -0.49 3.11 -35.91
C HIS A 118 0.15 2.44 -37.13
#